data_AF-A0A923EHF0-F1
#
_entry.id   AF-A0A923EHF0-F1
#
_cell.length_a   1.000
_cell.length_b   1.000
_cell.length_c   1.000
_cell.angle_alpha   90.00
_cell.angle_beta   90.00
_cell.angle_gamma   90.00
#
_symmetry.space_group_name_H-M   'P 1'
#
loop_
_entity.id
_entity.type
_entity.pdbx_description
1 polymer ?
#
loop_
_entity_poly.entity_id
_entity_poly.type
_entity_poly.pdbx_seq_one_letter_code
_entity_poly.pdbx_strand_id
1 'polypeptide(L)'
;MDAVYIKIRESARKIVARYPRPDFYGDHPSEVDHSQRFYHSDTSIVRLRKDMAGCLDNDFGHGMGHAEKVAIDAGTLVIIESRLAGHAENLVHRNLLLAQCAGLLHDICRKERSHAEKGAETARDILKTYPLAPEEITHVCSAIRNHEAFARLERPSAHQARMISDCLYDADKFRWGPDNFTHTVWDMVGFLNPPLDAFLDHYPKGMALLKKIRGSFRSRTGRRYGPQFIDMGIAIGEELYQVIQSEFVNPR
;
A
#
# COMPACT_ATOMS: atom_id res chain seq x y z
N MET A 1 -22.09 8.58 -3.01
CA MET A 1 -22.11 7.12 -3.26
C MET A 1 -23.55 6.64 -3.15
N ASP A 2 -24.01 5.86 -4.14
CA ASP A 2 -25.34 5.24 -4.14
C ASP A 2 -25.61 4.43 -2.86
N ALA A 3 -26.86 4.43 -2.39
CA ALA A 3 -27.30 3.67 -1.22
C ALA A 3 -27.03 2.16 -1.36
N VAL A 4 -27.08 1.62 -2.58
CA VAL A 4 -26.74 0.21 -2.84
C VAL A 4 -25.29 -0.09 -2.49
N TYR A 5 -24.34 0.75 -2.92
CA TYR A 5 -22.92 0.55 -2.61
C TYR A 5 -22.60 0.74 -1.12
N ILE A 6 -23.36 1.58 -0.40
CA ILE A 6 -23.22 1.68 1.06
C ILE A 6 -23.52 0.33 1.72
N LYS A 7 -24.63 -0.32 1.33
CA LYS A 7 -25.00 -1.65 1.85
C LYS A 7 -24.00 -2.73 1.47
N ILE A 8 -23.54 -2.74 0.21
CA ILE A 8 -22.52 -3.70 -0.24
C ILE A 8 -21.22 -3.50 0.56
N ARG A 9 -20.80 -2.25 0.79
CA ARG A 9 -19.62 -1.92 1.62
C ARG A 9 -19.78 -2.42 3.05
N GLU A 10 -20.96 -2.29 3.65
CA GLU A 10 -21.22 -2.82 4.98
C GLU A 10 -21.10 -4.35 5.03
N SER A 11 -21.66 -5.05 4.03
CA SER A 11 -21.50 -6.50 3.90
C SER A 11 -20.03 -6.88 3.74
N ALA A 12 -19.27 -6.16 2.91
CA ALA A 12 -17.84 -6.39 2.75
C ALA A 12 -17.07 -6.24 4.08
N ARG A 13 -17.36 -5.20 4.86
CA ARG A 13 -16.74 -4.98 6.18
C ARG A 13 -17.10 -6.09 7.17
N LYS A 14 -18.35 -6.57 7.18
CA LYS A 14 -18.77 -7.72 8.00
C LYS A 14 -18.05 -9.00 7.59
N ILE A 15 -17.84 -9.20 6.29
CA ILE A 15 -17.07 -10.34 5.78
C ILE A 15 -15.63 -10.24 6.28
N VAL A 16 -14.94 -9.11 6.01
CA VAL A 16 -13.55 -8.87 6.42
C VAL A 16 -13.36 -9.10 7.93
N ALA A 17 -14.28 -8.63 8.77
CA ALA A 17 -14.18 -8.75 10.23
C ALA A 17 -14.15 -10.20 10.75
N ARG A 18 -14.55 -11.19 9.94
CA ARG A 18 -14.48 -12.62 10.30
C ARG A 18 -13.14 -13.27 9.93
N TYR A 19 -12.31 -12.61 9.12
CA TYR A 19 -11.00 -13.14 8.74
C TYR A 19 -9.97 -12.81 9.82
N PRO A 20 -8.99 -13.72 10.06
CA PRO A 20 -7.91 -13.44 10.98
C PRO A 20 -7.03 -12.31 10.44
N ARG A 21 -6.30 -11.65 11.33
CA ARG A 21 -5.24 -10.71 10.94
C ARG A 21 -4.13 -11.49 10.20
N PRO A 22 -3.51 -10.92 9.15
CA PRO A 22 -2.36 -11.56 8.49
C PRO A 22 -1.23 -11.89 9.46
N ASP A 23 -0.62 -13.06 9.30
CA ASP A 23 0.41 -13.62 10.19
C ASP A 23 1.64 -12.71 10.28
N PHE A 24 1.93 -11.94 9.22
CA PHE A 24 2.98 -10.91 9.21
C PHE A 24 3.00 -10.07 10.49
N TYR A 25 1.83 -9.68 10.98
CA TYR A 25 1.72 -8.84 12.16
C TYR A 25 1.85 -9.60 13.48
N GLY A 26 1.55 -10.90 13.50
CA GLY A 26 1.73 -11.78 14.65
C GLY A 26 3.16 -12.30 14.79
N ASP A 27 3.84 -12.53 13.67
CA ASP A 27 5.22 -13.02 13.61
C ASP A 27 6.25 -11.90 13.82
N HIS A 28 5.89 -10.63 13.53
CA HIS A 28 6.79 -9.46 13.64
C HIS A 28 6.25 -8.30 14.51
N PRO A 29 5.73 -8.55 15.72
CA PRO A 29 5.07 -7.52 16.52
C PRO A 29 6.05 -6.40 16.95
N SER A 30 7.31 -6.73 17.20
CA SER A 30 8.35 -5.76 17.60
C SER A 30 8.70 -4.77 16.48
N GLU A 31 8.81 -5.26 15.25
CA GLU A 31 9.15 -4.43 14.08
C GLU A 31 7.97 -3.54 13.69
N VAL A 32 6.75 -4.08 13.79
CA VAL A 32 5.51 -3.31 13.58
C VAL A 32 5.43 -2.17 14.59
N ASP A 33 5.58 -2.46 15.89
CA ASP A 33 5.55 -1.44 16.94
C ASP A 33 6.67 -0.40 16.76
N HIS A 34 7.89 -0.84 16.42
CA HIS A 34 8.99 0.07 16.15
C HIS A 34 8.68 1.00 14.97
N SER A 35 8.19 0.46 13.85
CA SER A 35 7.85 1.27 12.68
C SER A 35 6.73 2.27 13.00
N GLN A 36 5.70 1.83 13.74
CA GLN A 36 4.59 2.67 14.18
C GLN A 36 5.07 3.79 15.11
N ARG A 37 5.89 3.49 16.12
CA ARG A 37 6.43 4.52 17.01
C ARG A 37 7.26 5.54 16.24
N PHE A 38 8.17 5.07 15.38
CA PHE A 38 8.99 5.95 14.55
C PHE A 38 8.13 6.88 13.67
N TYR A 39 7.09 6.33 13.03
CA TYR A 39 6.17 7.10 12.19
C TYR A 39 5.44 8.23 12.96
N HIS A 40 5.23 8.04 14.27
CA HIS A 40 4.56 9.01 15.14
C HIS A 40 5.50 9.98 15.86
N SER A 41 6.78 9.64 16.00
CA SER A 41 7.72 10.42 16.82
C SER A 41 8.89 11.03 16.07
N ASP A 42 9.29 10.49 14.91
CA ASP A 42 10.40 11.05 14.14
C ASP A 42 10.03 12.43 13.59
N THR A 43 10.90 13.41 13.80
CA THR A 43 10.63 14.82 13.47
C THR A 43 10.47 15.05 11.97
N SER A 44 11.21 14.30 11.14
CA SER A 44 11.11 14.40 9.68
C SER A 44 9.81 13.78 9.19
N ILE A 45 9.45 12.60 9.70
CA ILE A 45 8.19 11.94 9.33
C ILE A 45 6.97 12.73 9.80
N VAL A 46 6.96 13.23 11.04
CA VAL A 46 5.86 14.05 11.57
C VAL A 46 5.66 15.31 10.73
N ARG A 47 6.76 15.98 10.34
CA ARG A 47 6.71 17.13 9.43
C ARG A 47 6.15 16.73 8.07
N LEU A 48 6.63 15.65 7.47
CA LEU A 48 6.16 15.19 6.17
C LEU A 48 4.67 14.82 6.17
N ARG A 49 4.20 14.15 7.22
CA ARG A 49 2.77 13.86 7.41
C ARG A 49 1.93 15.13 7.44
N LYS A 50 2.39 16.16 8.17
CA LYS A 50 1.68 17.44 8.25
C LYS A 50 1.64 18.14 6.89
N ASP A 51 2.76 18.15 6.16
CA ASP A 51 2.83 18.73 4.82
C ASP A 51 1.89 17.98 3.85
N MET A 52 1.82 16.64 3.95
CA MET A 52 0.97 15.81 3.08
C MET A 52 -0.52 15.85 3.42
N ALA A 53 -0.88 16.13 4.67
CA ALA A 53 -2.29 16.26 5.07
C ALA A 53 -3.04 17.36 4.30
N GLY A 54 -2.34 18.37 3.76
CA GLY A 54 -2.91 19.42 2.91
C GLY A 54 -2.85 19.14 1.42
N CYS A 55 -2.18 18.06 0.98
CA CYS A 55 -1.90 17.78 -0.44
C CYS A 55 -2.52 16.48 -0.95
N LEU A 56 -2.76 15.50 -0.08
CA LEU A 56 -3.35 14.22 -0.46
C LEU A 56 -4.87 14.30 -0.40
N ASP A 57 -5.50 14.36 -1.57
CA ASP A 57 -6.94 14.14 -1.69
C ASP A 57 -7.26 12.68 -1.32
N ASN A 58 -8.39 12.44 -0.63
CA ASN A 58 -8.88 11.08 -0.33
C ASN A 58 -9.50 10.38 -1.57
N ASP A 59 -9.17 10.82 -2.78
CA ASP A 59 -9.72 10.28 -4.01
C ASP A 59 -9.08 8.93 -4.37
N PHE A 60 -9.85 8.05 -5.01
CA PHE A 60 -9.43 6.70 -5.44
C PHE A 60 -9.03 5.73 -4.31
N GLY A 61 -9.27 6.05 -3.03
CA GLY A 61 -8.89 5.18 -1.91
C GLY A 61 -7.41 5.20 -1.56
N HIS A 62 -6.66 6.21 -2.02
CA HIS A 62 -5.22 6.37 -1.81
C HIS A 62 -4.89 7.63 -0.98
N GLY A 63 -5.83 8.07 -0.14
CA GLY A 63 -5.65 9.20 0.75
C GLY A 63 -4.69 8.92 1.93
N MET A 64 -4.63 9.83 2.90
CA MET A 64 -3.66 9.77 4.00
C MET A 64 -3.71 8.45 4.79
N GLY A 65 -4.89 7.85 4.96
CA GLY A 65 -5.03 6.57 5.65
C GLY A 65 -4.39 5.39 4.90
N HIS A 66 -4.37 5.42 3.56
CA HIS A 66 -3.65 4.44 2.74
C HIS A 66 -2.14 4.68 2.84
N ALA A 67 -1.71 5.92 2.60
CA ALA A 67 -0.29 6.30 2.67
C ALA A 67 0.34 5.95 4.03
N GLU A 68 -0.40 6.17 5.14
CA GLU A 68 0.04 5.80 6.48
C GLU A 68 0.28 4.30 6.64
N LYS A 69 -0.69 3.47 6.24
CA LYS A 69 -0.56 2.01 6.34
C LYS A 69 0.60 1.49 5.48
N VAL A 70 0.76 2.02 4.26
CA VAL A 70 1.88 1.68 3.37
C VAL A 70 3.21 2.10 3.98
N ALA A 71 3.32 3.32 4.53
CA ALA A 71 4.54 3.80 5.17
C ALA A 71 4.95 2.92 6.36
N ILE A 72 4.01 2.58 7.24
CA ILE A 72 4.27 1.73 8.41
C ILE A 72 4.69 0.32 7.98
N ASP A 73 4.00 -0.29 7.02
CA ASP A 73 4.35 -1.65 6.58
C ASP A 73 5.67 -1.68 5.77
N ALA A 74 5.94 -0.65 4.97
CA ALA A 74 7.22 -0.50 4.28
C ALA A 74 8.37 -0.34 5.27
N GLY A 75 8.16 0.47 6.32
CA GLY A 75 9.11 0.62 7.41
C GLY A 75 9.34 -0.67 8.17
N THR A 76 8.28 -1.42 8.48
CA THR A 76 8.35 -2.74 9.13
C THR A 76 9.19 -3.71 8.30
N LEU A 77 8.88 -3.83 7.00
CA LEU A 77 9.62 -4.69 6.07
C LEU A 77 11.10 -4.30 6.00
N VAL A 78 11.41 -3.00 5.91
CA VAL A 78 12.79 -2.53 5.84
C VAL A 78 13.58 -2.78 7.12
N ILE A 79 12.95 -2.71 8.30
CA ILE A 79 13.60 -3.11 9.56
C ILE A 79 14.01 -4.58 9.48
N ILE A 80 13.09 -5.46 9.08
CA ILE A 80 13.33 -6.91 8.98
C ILE A 80 14.42 -7.19 7.96
N GLU A 81 14.30 -6.69 6.73
CA GLU A 81 15.25 -6.94 5.65
C GLU A 81 16.63 -6.35 5.94
N SER A 82 16.71 -5.18 6.60
CA SER A 82 18.00 -4.60 7.00
C SER A 82 18.72 -5.46 8.04
N ARG A 83 17.99 -5.98 9.04
CA ARG A 83 18.57 -6.86 10.07
C ARG A 83 18.97 -8.21 9.49
N LEU A 84 18.18 -8.78 8.58
CA LEU A 84 18.53 -10.00 7.85
C LEU A 84 19.79 -9.82 6.98
N ALA A 85 20.03 -8.61 6.48
CA ALA A 85 21.25 -8.25 5.75
C ALA A 85 22.46 -7.95 6.66
N GLY A 86 22.31 -8.02 7.98
CA GLY A 86 23.38 -7.74 8.95
C GLY A 86 23.74 -6.24 9.06
N HIS A 87 22.84 -5.34 8.67
CA HIS A 87 23.06 -3.90 8.83
C HIS A 87 23.10 -3.49 10.31
N ALA A 88 23.97 -2.56 10.65
CA ALA A 88 23.98 -1.94 11.98
C ALA A 88 22.71 -1.11 12.23
N GLU A 89 22.27 -1.00 13.49
CA GLU A 89 20.99 -0.37 13.84
C GLU A 89 20.87 1.09 13.38
N ASN A 90 21.97 1.85 13.32
CA ASN A 90 21.97 3.21 12.76
C ASN A 90 21.54 3.23 11.29
N LEU A 91 21.99 2.24 10.50
CA LEU A 91 21.57 2.08 9.10
C LEU A 91 20.14 1.53 9.00
N VAL A 92 19.72 0.65 9.92
CA VAL A 92 18.32 0.19 10.02
C VAL A 92 17.38 1.37 10.24
N HIS A 93 17.68 2.24 11.22
CA HIS A 93 16.93 3.46 11.49
C HIS A 93 16.91 4.40 10.29
N ARG A 94 18.05 4.53 9.59
CA ARG A 94 18.08 5.38 8.40
C ARG A 94 17.24 4.81 7.26
N ASN A 95 17.30 3.51 7.01
CA ASN A 95 16.48 2.85 6.00
C ASN A 95 14.98 2.95 6.33
N LEU A 96 14.61 2.81 7.60
CA LEU A 96 13.24 3.00 8.09
C LEU A 96 12.69 4.38 7.73
N LEU A 97 13.47 5.45 7.97
CA LEU A 97 13.11 6.80 7.57
C LEU A 97 12.85 6.89 6.06
N LEU A 98 13.76 6.38 5.23
CA LEU A 98 13.63 6.44 3.78
C LEU A 98 12.40 5.66 3.28
N ALA A 99 12.15 4.48 3.85
CA ALA A 99 10.97 3.67 3.52
C ALA A 99 9.66 4.39 3.86
N GLN A 100 9.59 5.04 5.02
CA GLN A 100 8.39 5.79 5.41
C GLN A 100 8.19 7.07 4.60
N CYS A 101 9.27 7.78 4.24
CA CYS A 101 9.20 8.88 3.28
C CYS A 101 8.63 8.39 1.93
N ALA A 102 9.11 7.25 1.43
CA ALA A 102 8.64 6.68 0.18
C ALA A 102 7.15 6.26 0.27
N GLY A 103 6.76 5.61 1.38
CA GLY A 103 5.36 5.22 1.61
C GLY A 103 4.40 6.40 1.71
N LEU A 104 4.81 7.51 2.32
CA LEU A 104 4.00 8.73 2.40
C LEU A 104 3.81 9.41 1.05
N LEU A 105 4.78 9.29 0.15
CA LEU A 105 4.85 10.06 -1.09
C LEU A 105 4.51 9.25 -2.35
N HIS A 106 4.38 7.92 -2.27
CA HIS A 106 4.33 7.07 -3.46
C HIS A 106 3.21 7.42 -4.44
N ASP A 107 2.07 7.88 -3.92
CA ASP A 107 0.87 8.22 -4.69
C ASP A 107 0.59 9.73 -4.75
N ILE A 108 1.55 10.60 -4.41
CA ILE A 108 1.33 12.05 -4.36
C ILE A 108 0.81 12.66 -5.68
N CYS A 109 1.09 12.02 -6.81
CA CYS A 109 0.63 12.46 -8.13
C CYS A 109 -0.42 11.51 -8.74
N ARG A 110 -1.24 10.82 -7.93
CA ARG A 110 -2.13 9.72 -8.38
C ARG A 110 -2.98 10.01 -9.63
N LYS A 111 -3.40 11.26 -9.81
CA LYS A 111 -4.26 11.72 -10.93
C LYS A 111 -3.49 11.84 -12.27
N GLU A 112 -2.17 11.77 -12.24
CA GLU A 112 -1.32 11.83 -13.44
C GLU A 112 -1.26 10.47 -14.15
N ARG A 113 -1.20 10.47 -15.49
CA ARG A 113 -1.09 9.24 -16.29
C ARG A 113 0.16 8.42 -15.95
N SER A 114 1.28 9.08 -15.69
CA SER A 114 2.54 8.48 -15.22
C SER A 114 2.78 8.82 -13.75
N HIS A 115 1.79 8.59 -12.87
CA HIS A 115 1.84 9.05 -11.48
C HIS A 115 3.07 8.58 -10.71
N ALA A 116 3.60 7.38 -10.95
CA ALA A 116 4.80 6.91 -10.27
C ALA A 116 6.05 7.73 -10.68
N GLU A 117 6.18 8.06 -11.96
CA GLU A 117 7.29 8.90 -12.46
C GLU A 117 7.17 10.34 -11.97
N LYS A 118 5.96 10.92 -12.07
CA LYS A 118 5.67 12.28 -11.60
C LYS A 118 5.77 12.40 -10.09
N GLY A 119 5.26 11.41 -9.36
CA GLY A 119 5.38 11.32 -7.91
C GLY A 119 6.85 11.26 -7.46
N ALA A 120 7.70 10.51 -8.18
CA ALA A 120 9.13 10.50 -7.91
C ALA A 120 9.81 11.87 -8.16
N GLU A 121 9.38 12.61 -9.19
CA GLU A 121 9.86 13.98 -9.45
C GLU A 121 9.44 14.94 -8.34
N THR A 122 8.14 14.94 -7.98
CA THR A 122 7.60 15.80 -6.92
C THR A 122 8.21 15.46 -5.56
N ALA A 123 8.36 14.17 -5.24
CA ALA A 123 9.01 13.73 -4.00
C ALA A 123 10.45 14.24 -3.90
N ARG A 124 11.18 14.31 -5.03
CA ARG A 124 12.54 14.86 -5.05
C ARG A 124 12.55 16.31 -4.57
N ASP A 125 11.62 17.13 -5.05
CA ASP A 125 11.58 18.56 -4.72
C ASP A 125 11.14 18.80 -3.27
N ILE A 126 10.17 18.01 -2.78
CA ILE A 126 9.76 18.04 -1.38
C ILE A 126 10.94 17.69 -0.46
N LEU A 127 11.60 16.56 -0.72
CA LEU A 127 12.63 15.99 0.15
C LEU A 127 13.94 16.81 0.19
N LYS A 128 14.19 17.71 -0.77
CA LYS A 128 15.30 18.67 -0.70
C LYS A 128 15.25 19.57 0.54
N THR A 129 14.06 19.76 1.12
CA THR A 129 13.85 20.59 2.32
C THR A 129 13.94 19.78 3.63
N TYR A 130 14.27 18.49 3.54
CA TYR A 130 14.41 17.55 4.64
C TYR A 130 15.88 17.18 4.86
N PRO A 131 16.27 16.70 6.06
CA PRO A 131 17.66 16.34 6.36
C PRO A 131 18.06 14.99 5.72
N LEU A 132 17.96 14.89 4.39
CA LEU A 132 18.32 13.73 3.58
C LEU A 132 19.48 14.08 2.64
N ALA A 133 20.44 13.17 2.52
CA ALA A 133 21.50 13.30 1.53
C ALA A 133 20.94 13.13 0.11
N PRO A 134 21.56 13.73 -0.92
CA PRO A 134 21.09 13.58 -2.31
C PRO A 134 20.96 12.13 -2.80
N GLU A 135 21.84 11.25 -2.33
CA GLU A 135 21.79 9.81 -2.63
C GLU A 135 20.54 9.15 -2.01
N GLU A 136 20.17 9.54 -0.80
CA GLU A 136 19.01 8.99 -0.09
C GLU A 136 17.70 9.48 -0.71
N ILE A 137 17.65 10.73 -1.15
CA ILE A 137 16.53 11.24 -1.96
C ILE A 137 16.40 10.41 -3.23
N THR A 138 17.53 10.09 -3.89
CA THR A 138 17.54 9.20 -5.06
C THR A 138 16.95 7.83 -4.74
N HIS A 139 17.29 7.23 -3.60
CA HIS A 139 16.72 5.96 -3.15
C HIS A 139 15.20 6.01 -3.00
N VAL A 140 14.68 7.07 -2.35
CA VAL A 140 13.24 7.27 -2.18
C VAL A 140 12.54 7.46 -3.53
N CYS A 141 13.07 8.32 -4.40
CA CYS A 141 12.51 8.55 -5.73
C CYS A 141 12.50 7.28 -6.59
N SER A 142 13.56 6.46 -6.54
CA SER A 142 13.62 5.18 -7.24
C SER A 142 12.57 4.20 -6.71
N ALA A 143 12.36 4.15 -5.40
CA ALA A 143 11.31 3.31 -4.81
C ALA A 143 9.93 3.73 -5.31
N ILE A 144 9.62 5.03 -5.28
CA ILE A 144 8.35 5.59 -5.76
C ILE A 144 8.17 5.28 -7.24
N ARG A 145 9.18 5.46 -8.09
CA ARG A 145 9.06 5.14 -9.52
C ARG A 145 8.73 3.66 -9.79
N ASN A 146 9.16 2.77 -8.92
CA ASN A 146 9.07 1.32 -9.09
C ASN A 146 7.87 0.66 -8.38
N HIS A 147 7.01 1.42 -7.70
CA HIS A 147 5.99 0.84 -6.81
C HIS A 147 4.77 0.24 -7.56
N GLU A 148 4.58 0.56 -8.83
CA GLU A 148 3.46 0.02 -9.62
C GLU A 148 3.63 -1.47 -9.95
N ALA A 149 2.50 -2.19 -9.94
CA ALA A 149 2.47 -3.56 -10.42
C ALA A 149 2.49 -3.59 -11.95
N PHE A 150 3.14 -4.61 -12.52
CA PHE A 150 3.20 -4.87 -13.97
C PHE A 150 3.88 -3.76 -14.82
N ALA A 151 4.40 -2.71 -14.19
CA ALA A 151 5.32 -1.76 -14.80
C ALA A 151 6.71 -2.37 -14.98
N ARG A 152 7.52 -1.79 -15.88
CA ARG A 152 8.91 -2.20 -16.05
C ARG A 152 9.68 -1.91 -14.75
N LEU A 153 10.21 -2.95 -14.12
CA LEU A 153 11.05 -2.81 -12.95
C LEU A 153 12.42 -2.25 -13.34
N GLU A 154 12.72 -1.03 -12.91
CA GLU A 154 14.09 -0.52 -12.93
C GLU A 154 14.81 -1.11 -11.73
N ARG A 155 16.01 -1.67 -11.92
CA ARG A 155 16.79 -2.23 -10.81
C ARG A 155 17.86 -1.23 -10.39
N PRO A 156 17.68 -0.50 -9.26
CA PRO A 156 18.74 0.33 -8.72
C PRO A 156 20.05 -0.46 -8.56
N SER A 157 21.18 0.19 -8.84
CA SER A 157 22.51 -0.41 -8.67
C SER A 157 22.85 -0.60 -7.18
N ALA A 158 22.50 0.37 -6.35
CA ALA A 158 22.70 0.34 -4.90
C ALA A 158 21.78 -0.70 -4.22
N HIS A 159 22.36 -1.54 -3.36
CA HIS A 159 21.62 -2.56 -2.62
C HIS A 159 20.54 -1.94 -1.70
N GLN A 160 20.88 -0.85 -1.03
CA GLN A 160 19.98 -0.10 -0.16
C GLN A 160 18.75 0.42 -0.92
N ALA A 161 18.96 1.01 -2.10
CA ALA A 161 17.89 1.48 -2.97
C ALA A 161 16.94 0.35 -3.40
N ARG A 162 17.48 -0.82 -3.76
CA ARG A 162 16.68 -2.00 -4.10
C ARG A 162 15.83 -2.46 -2.93
N MET A 163 16.41 -2.56 -1.74
CA MET A 163 15.69 -2.96 -0.52
C MET A 163 14.50 -2.04 -0.24
N ILE A 164 14.70 -0.72 -0.26
CA ILE A 164 13.63 0.25 -0.02
C ILE A 164 12.55 0.15 -1.11
N SER A 165 12.97 0.02 -2.38
CA SER A 165 12.05 -0.15 -3.52
C SER A 165 11.21 -1.42 -3.43
N ASP A 166 11.80 -2.53 -3.00
CA ASP A 166 11.13 -3.82 -2.88
C ASP A 166 10.16 -3.81 -1.69
N CYS A 167 10.56 -3.23 -0.56
CA CYS A 167 9.71 -3.13 0.62
C CYS A 167 8.54 -2.18 0.42
N LEU A 168 8.73 -1.04 -0.26
CA LEU A 168 7.63 -0.13 -0.60
C LEU A 168 6.61 -0.84 -1.50
N TYR A 169 7.08 -1.54 -2.53
CA TYR A 169 6.23 -2.30 -3.42
C TYR A 169 5.40 -3.33 -2.65
N ASP A 170 6.05 -4.14 -1.81
CA ASP A 170 5.38 -5.19 -1.04
C ASP A 170 4.34 -4.62 -0.07
N ALA A 171 4.68 -3.54 0.64
CA ALA A 171 3.76 -2.86 1.56
C ALA A 171 2.52 -2.31 0.87
N ASP A 172 2.69 -1.69 -0.31
CA ASP A 172 1.56 -1.25 -1.13
C ASP A 172 0.71 -2.44 -1.60
N LYS A 173 1.33 -3.55 -2.03
CA LYS A 173 0.57 -4.74 -2.45
C LYS A 173 -0.08 -5.49 -1.29
N PHE A 174 0.37 -5.34 -0.05
CA PHE A 174 -0.39 -5.84 1.11
C PHE A 174 -1.79 -5.21 1.18
N ARG A 175 -1.99 -3.98 0.65
CA ARG A 175 -3.31 -3.32 0.62
C ARG A 175 -4.31 -4.00 -0.30
N TRP A 176 -3.86 -4.86 -1.22
CA TRP A 176 -4.71 -5.63 -2.14
C TRP A 176 -5.41 -6.82 -1.47
N GLY A 177 -5.12 -7.08 -0.20
CA GLY A 177 -5.79 -8.08 0.63
C GLY A 177 -7.08 -7.56 1.28
N PRO A 178 -7.29 -7.80 2.59
CA PRO A 178 -8.50 -7.37 3.30
C PRO A 178 -8.79 -5.86 3.21
N ASP A 179 -7.75 -5.03 3.17
CA ASP A 179 -7.88 -3.57 3.09
C ASP A 179 -8.60 -3.11 1.82
N ASN A 180 -8.36 -3.79 0.69
CA ASN A 180 -8.98 -3.49 -0.60
C ASN A 180 -10.52 -3.53 -0.51
N PHE A 181 -11.05 -4.56 0.18
CA PHE A 181 -12.48 -4.77 0.36
C PHE A 181 -13.05 -4.04 1.58
N THR A 182 -12.21 -3.41 2.40
CA THR A 182 -12.65 -2.58 3.53
C THR A 182 -12.77 -1.10 3.14
N HIS A 183 -11.84 -0.64 2.30
CA HIS A 183 -11.63 0.77 1.97
C HIS A 183 -11.52 1.01 0.46
N THR A 184 -10.45 0.52 -0.18
CA THR A 184 -9.99 1.00 -1.49
C THR A 184 -11.04 0.88 -2.59
N VAL A 185 -11.68 -0.28 -2.74
CA VAL A 185 -12.72 -0.49 -3.76
C VAL A 185 -13.87 0.50 -3.58
N TRP A 186 -14.28 0.76 -2.35
CA TRP A 186 -15.40 1.64 -2.06
C TRP A 186 -15.08 3.09 -2.29
N ASP A 187 -13.87 3.51 -1.96
CA ASP A 187 -13.46 4.89 -2.21
C ASP A 187 -13.33 5.14 -3.73
N MET A 188 -12.85 4.16 -4.51
CA MET A 188 -12.89 4.20 -5.99
C MET A 188 -14.32 4.26 -6.54
N VAL A 189 -15.22 3.41 -6.04
CA VAL A 189 -16.65 3.41 -6.42
C VAL A 189 -17.31 4.73 -6.03
N GLY A 190 -16.97 5.31 -4.88
CA GLY A 190 -17.50 6.58 -4.41
C GLY A 190 -17.13 7.73 -5.34
N PHE A 191 -15.92 7.70 -5.90
CA PHE A 191 -15.43 8.69 -6.86
C PHE A 191 -15.99 8.48 -8.27
N LEU A 192 -15.89 7.27 -8.82
CA LEU A 192 -16.30 6.96 -10.19
C LEU A 192 -17.82 6.84 -10.34
N ASN A 193 -18.52 6.49 -9.26
CA ASN A 193 -19.96 6.25 -9.19
C ASN A 193 -20.52 5.42 -10.37
N PRO A 194 -19.96 4.23 -10.67
CA PRO A 194 -20.41 3.43 -11.80
C PRO A 194 -21.79 2.81 -11.52
N PRO A 195 -22.62 2.58 -12.56
CA PRO A 195 -23.77 1.69 -12.48
C PRO A 195 -23.39 0.31 -11.91
N LEU A 196 -24.30 -0.33 -11.17
CA LEU A 196 -24.02 -1.60 -10.48
C LEU A 196 -23.70 -2.74 -11.45
N ASP A 197 -24.39 -2.81 -12.57
CA ASP A 197 -24.14 -3.76 -13.66
C ASP A 197 -22.71 -3.59 -14.21
N ALA A 198 -22.30 -2.34 -14.49
CA ALA A 198 -20.94 -2.04 -14.94
C ALA A 198 -19.89 -2.45 -13.91
N PHE A 199 -20.14 -2.23 -12.61
CA PHE A 199 -19.25 -2.71 -11.54
C PHE A 199 -19.15 -4.25 -11.52
N LEU A 200 -20.28 -4.94 -11.66
CA LEU A 200 -20.34 -6.40 -11.67
C LEU A 200 -19.65 -7.02 -12.88
N ASP A 201 -19.76 -6.41 -14.06
CA ASP A 201 -19.07 -6.85 -15.27
C ASP A 201 -17.54 -6.75 -15.12
N HIS A 202 -17.05 -5.75 -14.38
CA HIS A 202 -15.62 -5.56 -14.13
C HIS A 202 -15.10 -6.42 -12.96
N TYR A 203 -15.97 -6.90 -12.08
CA TYR A 203 -15.58 -7.62 -10.86
C TYR A 203 -14.69 -8.84 -11.13
N PRO A 204 -15.02 -9.76 -12.07
CA PRO A 204 -14.17 -10.93 -12.36
C PRO A 204 -12.77 -10.54 -12.85
N LYS A 205 -12.67 -9.46 -13.63
CA LYS A 205 -11.38 -8.94 -14.12
C LYS A 205 -10.53 -8.39 -12.96
N GLY A 206 -11.16 -7.69 -12.02
CA GLY A 206 -10.51 -7.24 -10.78
C GLY A 206 -9.95 -8.41 -9.97
N MET A 207 -10.77 -9.45 -9.76
CA MET A 207 -10.35 -10.67 -9.06
C MET A 207 -9.22 -11.42 -9.77
N ALA A 208 -9.24 -11.47 -11.10
CA ALA A 208 -8.14 -12.04 -11.89
C ALA A 208 -6.84 -11.23 -11.75
N LEU A 209 -6.93 -9.91 -11.59
CA LEU A 209 -5.77 -9.05 -11.34
C LEU A 209 -5.18 -9.29 -9.95
N LEU A 210 -6.02 -9.41 -8.92
CA LEU A 210 -5.58 -9.78 -7.56
C LEU A 210 -4.78 -11.09 -7.58
N LYS A 211 -5.28 -12.12 -8.29
CA LYS A 211 -4.58 -13.42 -8.45
C LYS A 211 -3.17 -13.26 -9.04
N LYS A 212 -2.94 -12.29 -9.92
CA LYS A 212 -1.60 -12.02 -10.49
C LYS A 212 -0.65 -11.36 -9.49
N ILE A 213 -1.15 -10.50 -8.59
CA ILE A 213 -0.34 -9.82 -7.57
C ILE A 213 0.27 -10.83 -6.58
N ARG A 214 -0.41 -11.96 -6.33
CA ARG A 214 0.07 -13.01 -5.43
C ARG A 214 1.53 -13.41 -5.67
N GLY A 215 1.98 -13.43 -6.93
CA GLY A 215 3.33 -13.85 -7.32
C GLY A 215 4.34 -12.72 -7.51
N SER A 216 4.01 -11.46 -7.21
CA SER A 216 4.84 -10.31 -7.59
C SER A 216 5.70 -9.72 -6.47
N PHE A 217 5.58 -10.23 -5.25
CA PHE A 217 6.34 -9.73 -4.09
C PHE A 217 7.86 -9.84 -4.26
N ARG A 218 8.59 -8.85 -3.75
CA ARG A 218 9.99 -8.57 -4.13
C ARG A 218 11.01 -8.75 -3.02
N SER A 219 10.68 -8.43 -1.77
CA SER A 219 11.56 -8.69 -0.62
C SER A 219 11.46 -10.15 -0.17
N ARG A 220 12.40 -10.62 0.66
CA ARG A 220 12.32 -11.98 1.22
C ARG A 220 11.08 -12.13 2.10
N THR A 221 10.83 -11.14 2.96
CA THR A 221 9.69 -11.10 3.88
C THR A 221 8.37 -10.92 3.12
N GLY A 222 8.33 -10.04 2.13
CA GLY A 222 7.15 -9.86 1.27
C GLY A 222 6.79 -11.12 0.50
N ARG A 223 7.76 -11.87 -0.04
CA ARG A 223 7.50 -13.17 -0.67
C ARG A 223 6.95 -14.22 0.30
N ARG A 224 7.34 -14.16 1.58
CA ARG A 224 6.85 -15.08 2.61
C ARG A 224 5.41 -14.79 3.00
N TYR A 225 5.08 -13.53 3.29
CA TYR A 225 3.77 -13.18 3.86
C TYR A 225 2.77 -12.59 2.86
N GLY A 226 3.25 -11.93 1.82
CA GLY A 226 2.42 -11.28 0.81
C GLY A 226 1.37 -12.19 0.17
N PRO A 227 1.68 -13.45 -0.20
CA PRO A 227 0.68 -14.37 -0.73
C PRO A 227 -0.55 -14.53 0.17
N GLN A 228 -0.37 -14.54 1.50
CA GLN A 228 -1.48 -14.65 2.45
C GLN A 228 -2.42 -13.45 2.41
N PHE A 229 -1.90 -12.22 2.30
CA PHE A 229 -2.74 -11.03 2.14
C PHE A 229 -3.65 -11.17 0.91
N ILE A 230 -3.08 -11.64 -0.20
CA ILE A 230 -3.81 -11.80 -1.46
C ILE A 230 -4.80 -12.96 -1.38
N ASP A 231 -4.42 -14.08 -0.77
CA ASP A 231 -5.31 -15.24 -0.59
C ASP A 231 -6.53 -14.87 0.28
N MET A 232 -6.34 -14.09 1.35
CA MET A 232 -7.43 -13.53 2.14
C MET A 232 -8.31 -12.57 1.31
N GLY A 233 -7.70 -11.66 0.54
CA GLY A 233 -8.44 -10.75 -0.34
C GLY A 233 -9.28 -11.49 -1.38
N ILE A 234 -8.75 -12.55 -1.99
CA ILE A 234 -9.48 -13.38 -2.95
C ILE A 234 -10.69 -14.03 -2.29
N ALA A 235 -10.50 -14.65 -1.12
CA ALA A 235 -11.59 -15.31 -0.40
C ALA A 235 -12.70 -14.32 -0.01
N ILE A 236 -12.33 -13.14 0.51
CA ILE A 236 -13.26 -12.06 0.85
C ILE A 236 -14.04 -11.59 -0.38
N GLY A 237 -13.34 -11.39 -1.51
CA GLY A 237 -13.98 -10.93 -2.75
C GLY A 237 -14.92 -11.98 -3.36
N GLU A 238 -14.54 -13.26 -3.33
CA GLU A 238 -15.39 -14.35 -3.82
C GLU A 238 -16.68 -14.48 -2.97
N GLU A 239 -16.56 -14.37 -1.64
CA GLU A 239 -17.72 -14.36 -0.74
C GLU A 239 -18.59 -13.12 -0.94
N LEU A 240 -17.98 -11.93 -1.04
CA LEU A 240 -18.72 -10.69 -1.30
C LEU A 240 -19.48 -10.74 -2.63
N TYR A 241 -18.89 -11.31 -3.67
CA TYR A 241 -19.55 -11.44 -4.96
C TYR A 241 -20.81 -12.30 -4.87
N GLN A 242 -20.78 -13.39 -4.09
CA GLN A 242 -21.97 -14.22 -3.84
C GLN A 242 -23.07 -13.45 -3.09
N VAL A 243 -22.69 -12.62 -2.11
CA VAL A 243 -23.63 -11.73 -1.40
C VAL A 243 -24.26 -10.74 -2.36
N ILE A 244 -23.46 -10.10 -3.23
CA ILE A 244 -24.00 -9.12 -4.20
C ILE A 244 -25.00 -9.80 -5.15
N GLN A 245 -24.66 -10.97 -5.69
CA GLN A 245 -25.53 -11.73 -6.60
C GLN A 245 -26.86 -12.12 -5.94
N SER A 246 -26.83 -12.56 -4.68
CA SER A 246 -28.02 -13.07 -3.98
C SER A 246 -28.90 -12.00 -3.35
N GLU A 247 -28.33 -10.88 -2.90
CA GLU A 247 -29.08 -9.85 -2.16
C GLU A 247 -29.40 -8.60 -3.01
N PHE A 248 -28.67 -8.34 -4.08
CA PHE A 248 -28.78 -7.08 -4.83
C PHE A 248 -29.09 -7.26 -6.32
N VAL A 249 -28.77 -8.41 -6.91
CA VAL A 249 -29.07 -8.72 -8.33
C VAL A 249 -30.32 -9.58 -8.44
N ASN A 250 -30.35 -10.71 -7.72
CA ASN A 250 -31.47 -11.66 -7.72
C ASN A 250 -32.01 -11.83 -6.30
N PRO A 251 -32.55 -10.77 -5.67
CA PRO A 251 -33.10 -10.86 -4.32
C PRO A 251 -34.25 -11.86 -4.33
N ARG A 252 -34.20 -12.81 -3.39
CA ARG A 252 -35.31 -13.73 -3.11
C ARG A 252 -36.43 -13.02 -2.36
#